data_AF-X1MIT2-F1
#
_entry.id   AF-X1MIT2-F1
#
_cell.length_a   1.000
_cell.length_b   1.000
_cell.length_c   1.000
_cell.angle_alpha   90.00
_cell.angle_beta   90.00
_cell.angle_gamma   90.00
#
_symmetry.space_group_name_H-M   'P 1'
#
loop_
_entity.id
_entity.type
_entity.pdbx_description
1 polymer ?
#
loop_
_entity_poly.entity_id
_entity_poly.type
_entity_poly.pdbx_seq_one_letter_code
_entity_poly.pdbx_strand_id
1 'polypeptide(L)'
;MQDIGDKIEKLGNKSSIEAELQTIAENSEALSKSSGFTDEENKKYKELQQKVTSLNAQCETIQRTREYFQELSNQIPAHIEKTISELDELVEEVIASLGLADAEIKSAKPHIIKLKQEIQVTNKEFIKDILGAAKKLSRELETTTGKLNTAKKQLDSFLNKISNQQKLKELQDASKQSTLLLKQIDRHETTKSKIEKKYQHSVKKIGEFITERYKIQKKIIELFNDPTYTEIGDDIVVIADLTFDEDKFNNNFLGCFDRRYDISRLGNFFRNNSIAWSSDKHVEIINSIFHKLIKTPEAALIFRSGQTLQSAVEILLRDYLSHEFTVKQGGEDIFR
;
A
#
# COMPACT_ATOMS: atom_id res chain seq x y z
N MET A 1 7.07 10.62 -1.40
CA MET A 1 6.74 10.75 0.05
C MET A 1 7.11 12.11 0.61
N GLN A 2 8.28 12.66 0.25
CA GLN A 2 8.74 14.00 0.66
C GLN A 2 7.70 15.10 0.39
N ASP A 3 7.15 15.17 -0.83
CA ASP A 3 6.12 16.17 -1.22
C ASP A 3 4.84 16.17 -0.34
N ILE A 4 4.40 15.01 0.18
CA ILE A 4 3.22 14.96 1.08
C ILE A 4 3.60 15.35 2.51
N GLY A 5 4.82 15.00 2.95
CA GLY A 5 5.37 15.47 4.22
C GLY A 5 5.48 16.98 4.24
N ASP A 6 6.06 17.57 3.20
CA ASP A 6 6.22 19.02 3.05
C ASP A 6 4.87 19.74 3.00
N LYS A 7 3.84 19.13 2.40
CA LYS A 7 2.46 19.65 2.41
C LYS A 7 1.85 19.65 3.81
N ILE A 8 2.08 18.60 4.62
CA ILE A 8 1.61 18.54 6.01
C ILE A 8 2.34 19.60 6.85
N GLU A 9 3.66 19.70 6.74
CA GLU A 9 4.46 20.68 7.48
C GLU A 9 4.04 22.13 7.19
N LYS A 10 3.73 22.45 5.93
CA LYS A 10 3.24 23.78 5.51
C LYS A 10 1.88 24.15 6.11
N LEU A 11 1.05 23.16 6.45
CA LEU A 11 -0.26 23.39 7.09
C LEU A 11 -0.14 23.64 8.60
N GLY A 12 1.03 23.36 9.19
CA GLY A 12 1.30 23.52 10.61
C GLY A 12 1.15 22.23 11.41
N ASN A 13 1.42 22.32 12.71
CA ASN A 13 1.35 21.18 13.62
C ASN A 13 -0.09 20.93 14.07
N LYS A 14 -0.58 19.71 13.84
CA LYS A 14 -1.91 19.24 14.26
C LYS A 14 -2.21 19.53 15.73
N SER A 15 -1.28 19.24 16.64
CA SER A 15 -1.50 19.47 18.08
C SER A 15 -1.62 20.95 18.43
N SER A 16 -0.91 21.83 17.70
CA SER A 16 -1.01 23.27 17.88
C SER A 16 -2.36 23.81 17.38
N ILE A 17 -2.87 23.28 16.26
CA ILE A 17 -4.17 23.66 15.72
C ILE A 17 -5.31 23.16 16.62
N GLU A 18 -5.19 21.95 17.20
CA GLU A 18 -6.12 21.43 18.20
C GLU A 18 -6.15 22.29 19.48
N ALA A 19 -4.98 22.71 19.97
CA ALA A 19 -4.87 23.61 21.13
C ALA A 19 -5.47 25.01 20.83
N GLU A 20 -5.29 25.52 19.61
CA GLU A 20 -5.91 26.77 19.17
C GLU A 20 -7.44 26.65 19.15
N LEU A 21 -8.01 25.55 18.65
CA LEU A 21 -9.45 25.31 18.70
C LEU A 21 -10.00 25.26 20.13
N GLN A 22 -9.26 24.65 21.05
CA GLN A 22 -9.60 24.64 22.46
C GLN A 22 -9.60 26.07 23.05
N THR A 23 -8.58 26.86 22.72
CA THR A 23 -8.47 28.27 23.15
C THR A 23 -9.60 29.13 22.58
N ILE A 24 -9.99 28.90 21.32
CA ILE A 24 -11.12 29.60 20.68
C ILE A 24 -12.44 29.27 21.40
N ALA A 25 -12.64 28.00 21.78
CA ALA A 25 -13.82 27.59 22.52
C ALA A 25 -13.89 28.26 23.91
N GLU A 26 -12.77 28.30 24.64
CA GLU A 26 -12.66 28.97 25.93
C GLU A 26 -12.92 30.48 25.84
N ASN A 27 -12.38 31.14 24.81
CA ASN A 27 -12.62 32.56 24.56
C ASN A 27 -14.08 32.86 24.18
N SER A 28 -14.72 31.97 23.41
CA SER A 28 -16.16 32.07 23.11
C SER A 28 -17.01 31.91 24.37
N GLU A 29 -16.61 31.06 25.30
CA GLU A 29 -17.28 30.90 26.60
C GLU A 29 -17.10 32.15 27.48
N ALA A 30 -15.90 32.75 27.50
CA ALA A 30 -15.64 33.98 28.24
C ALA A 30 -16.51 35.14 27.73
N LEU A 31 -16.66 35.27 26.41
CA LEU A 31 -17.56 36.26 25.79
C LEU A 31 -19.02 36.06 26.20
N SER A 32 -19.50 34.81 26.23
CA SER A 32 -20.85 34.47 26.71
C SER A 32 -21.07 34.95 28.14
N LYS A 33 -20.14 34.66 29.06
CA LYS A 33 -20.22 35.08 30.47
C LYS A 33 -20.21 36.59 30.64
N SER A 34 -19.40 37.31 29.85
CA SER A 34 -19.32 38.78 29.89
C SER A 34 -20.56 39.50 29.35
N SER A 35 -21.46 38.78 28.66
CA SER A 35 -22.63 39.36 27.99
C SER A 35 -23.90 39.39 28.86
N GLY A 36 -23.78 39.11 30.16
CA GLY A 36 -24.89 39.22 31.12
C GLY A 36 -25.92 38.10 31.06
N PHE A 37 -25.54 36.91 30.58
CA PHE A 37 -26.41 35.73 30.63
C PHE A 37 -26.72 35.37 32.07
N THR A 38 -27.96 34.94 32.35
CA THR A 38 -28.26 34.30 33.64
C THR A 38 -27.52 32.96 33.77
N ASP A 39 -27.44 32.41 34.98
CA ASP A 39 -26.83 31.10 35.21
C ASP A 39 -27.55 29.99 34.43
N GLU A 40 -28.89 30.03 34.34
CA GLU A 40 -29.66 29.12 33.49
C GLU A 40 -29.38 29.29 32.00
N GLU A 41 -29.21 30.52 31.51
CA GLU A 41 -28.89 30.78 30.11
C GLU A 41 -27.48 30.30 29.75
N ASN A 42 -26.49 30.54 30.61
CA ASN A 42 -25.13 30.02 30.46
C ASN A 42 -25.10 28.49 30.45
N LYS A 43 -25.87 27.84 31.33
CA LYS A 43 -26.00 26.38 31.34
C LYS A 43 -26.58 25.86 30.03
N LYS A 44 -27.68 26.46 29.57
CA LYS A 44 -28.36 26.06 28.33
C LYS A 44 -27.52 26.32 27.08
N TYR A 45 -26.75 27.42 27.06
CA TYR A 45 -25.78 27.72 26.01
C TYR A 45 -24.69 26.65 25.92
N LYS A 46 -24.09 26.26 27.04
CA LYS A 46 -23.08 25.18 27.09
C LYS A 46 -23.63 23.84 26.62
N GLU A 47 -24.83 23.47 27.08
CA GLU A 47 -25.50 22.25 26.64
C GLU A 47 -25.75 22.26 25.12
N LEU A 48 -26.15 23.40 24.55
CA LEU A 48 -26.35 23.56 23.11
C LEU A 48 -25.03 23.49 22.33
N GLN A 49 -23.96 24.12 22.82
CA GLN A 49 -22.63 24.00 22.20
C GLN A 49 -22.16 22.54 22.17
N GLN A 50 -22.20 21.84 23.31
CA GLN A 50 -21.83 20.43 23.40
C GLN A 50 -22.68 19.56 22.47
N LYS A 51 -23.99 19.84 22.41
CA LYS A 51 -24.91 19.14 21.50
C LYS A 51 -24.59 19.38 20.03
N VAL A 52 -24.26 20.63 19.63
CA VAL A 52 -23.85 20.95 18.25
C VAL A 52 -22.55 20.23 17.89
N THR A 53 -21.55 20.23 18.79
CA THR A 53 -20.29 19.51 18.59
C THR A 53 -20.51 18.01 18.45
N SER A 54 -21.30 17.40 19.35
CA SER A 54 -21.65 15.98 19.30
C SER A 54 -22.40 15.60 18.02
N LEU A 55 -23.42 16.38 17.63
CA LEU A 55 -24.19 16.13 16.41
C LEU A 55 -23.35 16.31 15.14
N ASN A 56 -22.44 17.31 15.10
CA ASN A 56 -21.49 17.46 14.00
C ASN A 56 -20.61 16.20 13.88
N ALA A 57 -20.03 15.72 14.98
CA ALA A 57 -19.18 14.53 14.99
C ALA A 57 -19.96 13.26 14.54
N GLN A 58 -21.22 13.14 14.97
CA GLN A 58 -22.11 12.07 14.51
C GLN A 58 -22.39 12.16 13.00
N CYS A 59 -22.75 13.34 12.49
CA CYS A 59 -22.95 13.57 11.05
C CYS A 59 -21.70 13.17 10.25
N GLU A 60 -20.52 13.58 10.69
CA GLU A 60 -19.26 13.23 10.03
C GLU A 60 -18.95 11.73 10.07
N THR A 61 -19.29 11.06 11.17
CA THR A 61 -19.10 9.60 11.29
C THR A 61 -20.04 8.85 10.36
N ILE A 62 -21.33 9.20 10.35
CA ILE A 62 -22.35 8.61 9.47
C ILE A 62 -21.95 8.82 8.00
N GLN A 63 -21.55 10.05 7.65
CA GLN A 63 -21.08 10.38 6.29
C GLN A 63 -19.89 9.51 5.87
N ARG A 64 -18.86 9.40 6.72
CA ARG A 64 -17.67 8.57 6.45
C ARG A 64 -18.02 7.10 6.26
N THR A 65 -18.86 6.53 7.12
CA THR A 65 -19.30 5.13 7.00
C THR A 65 -20.12 4.91 5.73
N ARG A 66 -20.95 5.88 5.34
CA ARG A 66 -21.70 5.81 4.08
C ARG A 66 -20.76 5.80 2.87
N GLU A 67 -19.81 6.72 2.83
CA GLU A 67 -18.80 6.80 1.76
C GLU A 67 -17.99 5.51 1.66
N TYR A 68 -17.64 4.91 2.81
CA TYR A 68 -16.97 3.60 2.85
C TYR A 68 -17.80 2.50 2.16
N PHE A 69 -19.09 2.37 2.47
CA PHE A 69 -19.94 1.37 1.80
C PHE A 69 -20.14 1.65 0.30
N GLN A 70 -20.22 2.91 -0.10
CA GLN A 70 -20.26 3.28 -1.52
C GLN A 70 -18.97 2.86 -2.23
N GLU A 71 -17.81 3.09 -1.62
CA GLU A 71 -16.53 2.70 -2.19
C GLU A 71 -16.40 1.18 -2.33
N LEU A 72 -16.82 0.42 -1.31
CA LEU A 72 -16.87 -1.04 -1.39
C LEU A 72 -17.76 -1.51 -2.54
N SER A 73 -18.92 -0.87 -2.74
CA SER A 73 -19.85 -1.23 -3.82
C SER A 73 -19.29 -0.96 -5.21
N ASN A 74 -18.35 -0.03 -5.32
CA ASN A 74 -17.69 0.31 -6.58
C ASN A 74 -16.47 -0.59 -6.86
N GLN A 75 -15.65 -0.89 -5.85
CA GLN A 75 -14.38 -1.60 -6.06
C GLN A 75 -14.50 -3.13 -6.07
N ILE A 76 -15.33 -3.70 -5.19
CA ILE A 76 -15.42 -5.17 -5.04
C ILE A 76 -15.90 -5.86 -6.32
N PRO A 77 -16.90 -5.36 -7.07
CA PRO A 77 -17.34 -6.03 -8.30
C PRO A 77 -16.21 -6.26 -9.30
N ALA A 78 -15.38 -5.24 -9.54
CA ALA A 78 -14.24 -5.35 -10.44
C ALA A 78 -13.18 -6.35 -9.95
N HIS A 79 -12.93 -6.42 -8.64
CA HIS A 79 -12.01 -7.41 -8.06
C HIS A 79 -12.55 -8.84 -8.17
N ILE A 80 -13.86 -9.02 -7.98
CA ILE A 80 -14.51 -10.33 -8.17
C ILE A 80 -14.45 -10.76 -9.63
N GLU A 81 -14.73 -9.87 -10.58
CA GLU A 81 -14.62 -10.17 -12.01
C GLU A 81 -13.19 -10.58 -12.38
N LYS A 82 -12.18 -9.86 -11.90
CA LYS A 82 -10.76 -10.21 -12.09
C LYS A 82 -10.44 -11.59 -11.51
N THR A 83 -10.91 -11.89 -10.31
CA THR A 83 -10.69 -13.19 -9.66
C THR A 83 -11.33 -14.33 -10.46
N ILE A 84 -12.54 -14.10 -11.00
CA ILE A 84 -13.23 -15.08 -11.86
C ILE A 84 -12.42 -15.34 -13.15
N SER A 85 -11.82 -14.31 -13.74
CA SER A 85 -10.93 -14.47 -14.91
C SER A 85 -9.64 -15.21 -14.56
N GLU A 86 -9.01 -14.90 -13.43
CA GLU A 86 -7.80 -15.61 -12.95
C GLU A 86 -8.07 -17.10 -12.68
N LEU A 87 -9.29 -17.45 -12.23
CA LEU A 87 -9.70 -18.85 -12.10
C LEU A 87 -9.78 -19.57 -13.46
N ASP A 88 -10.20 -18.87 -14.52
CA ASP A 88 -10.24 -19.46 -15.86
C ASP A 88 -8.82 -19.73 -16.39
N GLU A 89 -7.89 -18.80 -16.19
CA GLU A 89 -6.47 -18.98 -16.54
C GLU A 89 -5.84 -20.16 -15.79
N LEU A 90 -6.06 -20.24 -14.47
CA LEU A 90 -5.54 -21.33 -13.64
C LEU A 90 -6.06 -22.70 -14.11
N VAL A 91 -7.33 -22.79 -14.49
CA VAL A 91 -7.92 -24.05 -14.95
C VAL A 91 -7.27 -24.52 -16.26
N GLU A 92 -7.07 -23.61 -17.21
CA GLU A 92 -6.38 -23.93 -18.46
C GLU A 92 -4.92 -24.33 -18.23
N GLU A 93 -4.21 -23.67 -17.29
CA GLU A 93 -2.85 -24.04 -16.90
C GLU A 93 -2.78 -25.47 -16.33
N VAL A 94 -3.70 -25.83 -15.44
CA VAL A 94 -3.75 -27.19 -14.85
C VAL A 94 -4.10 -28.24 -15.91
N ILE A 95 -5.05 -27.95 -16.80
CA ILE A 95 -5.39 -28.83 -17.93
C ILE A 95 -4.16 -29.09 -18.79
N ALA A 96 -3.43 -28.04 -19.15
CA ALA A 96 -2.23 -28.14 -19.97
C ALA A 96 -1.10 -28.90 -19.24
N SER A 97 -0.89 -28.63 -17.94
CA SER A 97 0.15 -29.28 -17.14
C SER A 97 -0.09 -30.78 -16.94
N LEU A 98 -1.35 -31.22 -16.86
CA LEU A 98 -1.70 -32.62 -16.65
C LEU A 98 -1.99 -33.37 -17.96
N GLY A 99 -2.09 -32.67 -19.09
CA GLY A 99 -2.37 -33.28 -20.39
C GLY A 99 -3.75 -33.97 -20.46
N LEU A 100 -4.76 -33.39 -19.80
CA LEU A 100 -6.09 -34.01 -19.67
C LEU A 100 -6.79 -34.16 -21.04
N ALA A 101 -7.48 -35.28 -21.22
CA ALA A 101 -8.30 -35.54 -22.40
C ALA A 101 -9.68 -34.85 -22.31
N ASP A 102 -10.33 -34.63 -23.46
CA ASP A 102 -11.63 -33.94 -23.57
C ASP A 102 -12.72 -34.50 -22.64
N ALA A 103 -12.74 -35.81 -22.40
CA ALA A 103 -13.72 -36.45 -21.53
C ALA A 103 -13.51 -36.08 -20.05
N GLU A 104 -12.26 -35.94 -19.63
CA GLU A 104 -11.87 -35.54 -18.26
C GLU A 104 -12.12 -34.05 -18.05
N ILE A 105 -11.82 -33.23 -19.06
CA ILE A 105 -12.13 -31.79 -19.03
C ILE A 105 -13.66 -31.60 -18.93
N LYS A 106 -14.45 -32.36 -19.69
CA LYS A 106 -15.92 -32.29 -19.66
C LYS A 106 -16.52 -32.66 -18.30
N SER A 107 -15.88 -33.55 -17.53
CA SER A 107 -16.36 -33.91 -16.20
C SER A 107 -15.98 -32.87 -15.14
N ALA A 108 -14.81 -32.24 -15.24
CA ALA A 108 -14.32 -31.26 -14.27
C ALA A 108 -14.90 -29.84 -14.47
N LYS A 109 -15.05 -29.39 -15.73
CA LYS A 109 -15.46 -28.02 -16.09
C LYS A 109 -16.78 -27.54 -15.46
N PRO A 110 -17.83 -28.37 -15.31
CA PRO A 110 -19.07 -27.97 -14.63
C PRO A 110 -18.87 -27.55 -13.17
N HIS A 111 -17.91 -28.13 -12.45
CA HIS A 111 -17.64 -27.78 -11.06
C HIS A 111 -17.07 -26.36 -10.93
N ILE A 112 -16.16 -25.98 -11.84
CA ILE A 112 -15.63 -24.61 -11.91
C ILE A 112 -16.72 -23.63 -12.31
N ILE A 113 -17.56 -23.97 -13.30
CA ILE A 113 -18.70 -23.13 -13.69
C ILE A 113 -19.61 -22.88 -12.47
N LYS A 114 -19.92 -23.92 -11.70
CA LYS A 114 -20.74 -23.80 -10.49
C LYS A 114 -20.09 -22.88 -9.45
N LEU A 115 -18.80 -23.04 -9.17
CA LEU A 115 -18.07 -22.15 -8.25
C LEU A 115 -18.15 -20.68 -8.70
N LYS A 116 -17.89 -20.40 -9.98
CA LYS A 116 -17.97 -19.03 -10.52
C LYS A 116 -19.38 -18.46 -10.39
N GLN A 117 -20.42 -19.26 -10.63
CA GLN A 117 -21.81 -18.84 -10.44
C GLN A 117 -22.12 -18.53 -8.97
N GLU A 118 -21.67 -19.38 -8.03
CA GLU A 118 -21.85 -19.15 -6.59
C GLU A 118 -21.17 -17.83 -6.16
N ILE A 119 -19.93 -17.59 -6.60
CA ILE A 119 -19.21 -16.32 -6.37
C ILE A 119 -20.03 -15.12 -6.88
N GLN A 120 -20.57 -15.21 -8.10
CA GLN A 120 -21.37 -14.13 -8.68
C GLN A 120 -22.68 -13.89 -7.91
N VAL A 121 -23.36 -14.94 -7.47
CA VAL A 121 -24.58 -14.84 -6.67
C VAL A 121 -24.28 -14.17 -5.32
N THR A 122 -23.27 -14.66 -4.61
CA THR A 122 -22.85 -14.08 -3.33
C THR A 122 -22.41 -12.62 -3.49
N ASN A 123 -21.69 -12.28 -4.56
CA ASN A 123 -21.31 -10.90 -4.84
C ASN A 123 -22.54 -9.99 -5.06
N LYS A 124 -23.57 -10.46 -5.79
CA LYS A 124 -24.82 -9.69 -5.98
C LYS A 124 -25.55 -9.45 -4.65
N GLU A 125 -25.61 -10.47 -3.80
CA GLU A 125 -26.21 -10.34 -2.46
C GLU A 125 -25.43 -9.35 -1.58
N PHE A 126 -24.11 -9.47 -1.56
CA PHE A 126 -23.22 -8.54 -0.88
C PHE A 126 -23.45 -7.09 -1.33
N ILE A 127 -23.47 -6.83 -2.65
CA ILE A 127 -23.71 -5.48 -3.20
C ILE A 127 -25.07 -4.94 -2.75
N LYS A 128 -26.12 -5.77 -2.79
CA LYS A 128 -27.46 -5.39 -2.35
C LYS A 128 -27.46 -4.98 -0.86
N ASP A 129 -26.78 -5.75 -0.02
CA ASP A 129 -26.72 -5.51 1.43
C ASP A 129 -25.98 -4.21 1.75
N ILE A 130 -24.81 -3.98 1.15
CA ILE A 130 -24.04 -2.76 1.42
C ILE A 130 -24.74 -1.50 0.89
N LEU A 131 -25.40 -1.57 -0.27
CA LEU A 131 -26.19 -0.46 -0.80
C LEU A 131 -27.42 -0.20 0.07
N GLY A 132 -28.04 -1.25 0.59
CA GLY A 132 -29.11 -1.16 1.58
C GLY A 132 -28.66 -0.47 2.87
N ALA A 133 -27.47 -0.82 3.38
CA ALA A 133 -26.87 -0.19 4.54
C ALA A 133 -26.52 1.29 4.28
N ALA A 134 -25.91 1.60 3.13
CA ALA A 134 -25.60 2.97 2.73
C ALA A 134 -26.87 3.83 2.64
N LYS A 135 -27.98 3.29 2.10
CA LYS A 135 -29.27 3.99 2.03
C LYS A 135 -29.87 4.26 3.41
N LYS A 136 -29.73 3.33 4.37
CA LYS A 136 -30.14 3.55 5.77
C LYS A 136 -29.33 4.69 6.39
N LEU A 137 -28.01 4.70 6.21
CA LEU A 137 -27.13 5.76 6.69
C LEU A 137 -27.47 7.13 6.06
N SER A 138 -27.87 7.19 4.80
CA SER A 138 -28.34 8.45 4.19
C SER A 138 -29.54 9.04 4.92
N ARG A 139 -30.53 8.21 5.28
CA ARG A 139 -31.72 8.66 6.03
C ARG A 139 -31.37 9.11 7.45
N GLU A 140 -30.45 8.39 8.09
CA GLU A 140 -29.94 8.74 9.42
C GLU A 140 -29.18 10.06 9.39
N LEU A 141 -28.37 10.29 8.35
CA LEU A 141 -27.65 11.53 8.13
C LEU A 141 -28.60 12.71 7.95
N GLU A 142 -29.65 12.56 7.13
CA GLU A 142 -30.68 13.59 6.95
C GLU A 142 -31.34 13.94 8.29
N THR A 143 -31.72 12.94 9.07
CA THR A 143 -32.35 13.12 10.39
C THR A 143 -31.41 13.84 11.36
N THR A 144 -30.16 13.41 11.44
CA THR A 144 -29.15 13.99 12.34
C THR A 144 -28.78 15.41 11.93
N THR A 145 -28.70 15.67 10.62
CA THR A 145 -28.48 17.01 10.06
C THR A 145 -29.65 17.94 10.40
N GLY A 146 -30.90 17.45 10.36
CA GLY A 146 -32.07 18.19 10.82
C GLY A 146 -31.98 18.59 12.30
N LYS A 147 -31.56 17.65 13.16
CA LYS A 147 -31.32 17.93 14.60
C LYS A 147 -30.20 18.94 14.80
N LEU A 148 -29.11 18.80 14.05
CA LEU A 148 -27.96 19.71 14.09
C LEU A 148 -28.36 21.12 13.69
N ASN A 149 -29.09 21.29 12.59
CA ASN A 149 -29.56 22.60 12.13
C ASN A 149 -30.51 23.25 13.13
N THR A 150 -31.36 22.45 13.78
CA THR A 150 -32.23 22.93 14.86
C THR A 150 -31.42 23.40 16.06
N ALA A 151 -30.42 22.63 16.51
CA ALA A 151 -29.54 23.01 17.62
C ALA A 151 -28.70 24.25 17.28
N LYS A 152 -28.22 24.39 16.03
CA LYS A 152 -27.52 25.59 15.56
C LYS A 152 -28.41 26.83 15.61
N LYS A 153 -29.64 26.75 15.09
CA LYS A 153 -30.61 27.86 15.18
C LYS A 153 -30.92 28.26 16.63
N GLN A 154 -31.03 27.28 17.53
CA GLN A 154 -31.22 27.54 18.95
C GLN A 154 -29.98 28.18 19.58
N LEU A 155 -28.78 27.80 19.16
CA LEU A 155 -27.53 28.41 19.61
C LEU A 155 -27.40 29.85 19.12
N ASP A 156 -27.76 30.11 17.85
CA ASP A 156 -27.70 31.44 17.23
C ASP A 156 -28.52 32.49 17.99
N SER A 157 -29.65 32.11 18.59
CA SER A 157 -30.47 33.03 19.38
C SER A 157 -29.77 33.50 20.67
N PHE A 158 -28.89 32.68 21.26
CA PHE A 158 -28.03 33.09 22.37
C PHE A 158 -26.84 33.91 21.87
N LEU A 159 -26.26 33.54 20.73
CA LEU A 159 -25.13 34.26 20.14
C LEU A 159 -25.49 35.72 19.83
N ASN A 160 -26.73 36.00 19.41
CA ASN A 160 -27.21 37.38 19.17
C ASN A 160 -27.28 38.25 20.43
N LYS A 161 -27.29 37.66 21.63
CA LYS A 161 -27.25 38.40 22.91
C LYS A 161 -25.84 38.81 23.32
N ILE A 162 -24.80 38.26 22.68
CA ILE A 162 -23.42 38.59 23.00
C ILE A 162 -23.12 40.03 22.58
N SER A 163 -22.69 40.88 23.51
CA SER A 163 -22.55 42.32 23.24
C SER A 163 -21.42 42.62 22.24
N ASN A 164 -20.35 41.83 22.28
CA ASN A 164 -19.20 41.95 21.37
C ASN A 164 -19.34 41.00 20.16
N GLN A 165 -20.25 41.34 19.26
CA GLN A 165 -20.52 40.59 18.03
C GLN A 165 -19.30 40.48 17.10
N GLN A 166 -18.43 41.50 17.10
CA GLN A 166 -17.23 41.50 16.25
C GLN A 166 -16.21 40.45 16.72
N LYS A 167 -15.91 40.40 18.03
CA LYS A 167 -15.00 39.39 18.58
C LYS A 167 -15.55 37.97 18.43
N LEU A 168 -16.87 37.81 18.58
CA LEU A 168 -17.53 36.52 18.34
C LEU A 168 -17.37 36.05 16.89
N LYS A 169 -17.55 36.96 15.92
CA LYS A 169 -17.36 36.63 14.51
C LYS A 169 -15.92 36.25 14.20
N GLU A 170 -14.93 36.97 14.76
CA GLU A 170 -13.51 36.61 14.63
C GLU A 170 -13.22 35.20 15.14
N LEU A 171 -13.74 34.83 16.32
CA LEU A 171 -13.57 33.50 16.89
C LEU A 171 -14.26 32.41 16.05
N GLN A 172 -15.44 32.69 15.51
CA GLN A 172 -16.14 31.77 14.62
C GLN A 172 -15.37 31.54 13.31
N ASP A 173 -14.83 32.59 12.71
CA ASP A 173 -14.08 32.49 11.46
C ASP A 173 -12.71 31.83 11.69
N ALA A 174 -12.03 32.12 12.80
CA ALA A 174 -10.82 31.40 13.23
C ALA A 174 -11.12 29.90 13.45
N SER A 175 -12.20 29.57 14.16
CA SER A 175 -12.61 28.17 14.38
C SER A 175 -12.85 27.42 13.06
N LYS A 176 -13.54 28.06 12.09
CA LYS A 176 -13.74 27.48 10.76
C LYS A 176 -12.42 27.23 10.04
N GLN A 177 -11.48 28.19 10.09
CA GLN A 177 -10.17 28.03 9.45
C GLN A 177 -9.36 26.91 10.09
N SER A 178 -9.21 26.89 11.42
CA SER A 178 -8.46 25.83 12.13
C SER A 178 -9.08 24.44 11.90
N THR A 179 -10.41 24.34 11.85
CA THR A 179 -11.11 23.08 11.50
C THR A 179 -10.81 22.64 10.06
N LEU A 180 -10.74 23.59 9.12
CA LEU A 180 -10.42 23.30 7.72
C LEU A 180 -8.97 22.83 7.54
N LEU A 181 -8.03 23.43 8.28
CA LEU A 181 -6.63 22.99 8.32
C LEU A 181 -6.50 21.56 8.87
N LEU A 182 -7.17 21.23 9.98
CA LEU A 182 -7.18 19.86 10.51
C LEU A 182 -7.71 18.85 9.49
N LYS A 183 -8.81 19.17 8.82
CA LYS A 183 -9.36 18.30 7.76
C LYS A 183 -8.38 18.09 6.60
N GLN A 184 -7.57 19.08 6.25
CA GLN A 184 -6.55 18.95 5.22
C GLN A 184 -5.37 18.08 5.70
N ILE A 185 -4.92 18.29 6.93
CA ILE A 185 -3.88 17.46 7.56
C ILE A 185 -4.31 15.99 7.59
N ASP A 186 -5.52 15.69 8.11
CA ASP A 186 -6.04 14.33 8.18
C ASP A 186 -6.13 13.65 6.80
N ARG A 187 -6.51 14.39 5.76
CA ARG A 187 -6.54 13.91 4.37
C ARG A 187 -5.15 13.56 3.87
N HIS A 188 -4.16 14.42 4.12
CA HIS A 188 -2.78 14.17 3.72
C HIS A 188 -2.15 13.02 4.51
N GLU A 189 -2.41 12.91 5.81
CA GLU A 189 -1.98 11.77 6.64
C GLU A 189 -2.56 10.44 6.14
N THR A 190 -3.85 10.43 5.84
CA THR A 190 -4.52 9.24 5.26
C THR A 190 -3.90 8.87 3.91
N THR A 191 -3.62 9.87 3.06
CA THR A 191 -3.00 9.65 1.75
C THR A 191 -1.57 9.11 1.89
N LYS A 192 -0.78 9.69 2.80
CA LYS A 192 0.57 9.23 3.14
C LYS A 192 0.55 7.77 3.59
N SER A 193 -0.33 7.43 4.53
CA SER A 193 -0.46 6.06 5.04
C SER A 193 -0.86 5.06 3.93
N LYS A 194 -1.77 5.44 3.02
CA LYS A 194 -2.14 4.61 1.87
C LYS A 194 -0.96 4.37 0.93
N ILE A 195 -0.18 5.42 0.62
CA ILE A 195 1.00 5.31 -0.25
C ILE A 195 2.08 4.46 0.42
N GLU A 196 2.35 4.66 1.70
CA GLU A 196 3.30 3.86 2.46
C GLU A 196 2.92 2.38 2.48
N LYS A 197 1.64 2.05 2.73
CA LYS A 197 1.15 0.67 2.67
C LYS A 197 1.34 0.05 1.27
N LYS A 198 0.98 0.76 0.21
CA LYS A 198 1.20 0.30 -1.18
C LYS A 198 2.68 0.08 -1.47
N TYR A 199 3.52 1.04 -1.07
CA TYR A 199 4.96 0.96 -1.24
C TYR A 199 5.57 -0.25 -0.51
N GLN A 200 5.25 -0.45 0.76
CA GLN A 200 5.72 -1.62 1.53
C GLN A 200 5.22 -2.94 0.93
N HIS A 201 3.98 -2.97 0.44
CA HIS A 201 3.45 -4.14 -0.25
C HIS A 201 4.22 -4.44 -1.54
N SER A 202 4.51 -3.44 -2.37
CA SER A 202 5.31 -3.60 -3.60
C SER A 202 6.74 -4.07 -3.30
N VAL A 203 7.39 -3.52 -2.28
CA VAL A 203 8.73 -3.95 -1.83
C VAL A 203 8.72 -5.42 -1.42
N LYS A 204 7.72 -5.83 -0.63
CA LYS A 204 7.54 -7.24 -0.24
C LYS A 204 7.33 -8.14 -1.45
N LYS A 205 6.48 -7.73 -2.40
CA LYS A 205 6.21 -8.48 -3.63
C LYS A 205 7.46 -8.66 -4.49
N ILE A 206 8.29 -7.62 -4.63
CA ILE A 206 9.57 -7.74 -5.35
C ILE A 206 10.49 -8.75 -4.67
N GLY A 207 10.57 -8.73 -3.33
CA GLY A 207 11.35 -9.72 -2.58
C GLY A 207 10.84 -11.16 -2.74
N GLU A 208 9.52 -11.34 -2.78
CA GLU A 208 8.87 -12.63 -3.10
C GLU A 208 9.26 -13.08 -4.52
N PHE A 209 9.20 -12.20 -5.53
CA PHE A 209 9.59 -12.54 -6.90
C PHE A 209 11.07 -12.92 -7.05
N ILE A 210 11.97 -12.22 -6.37
CA ILE A 210 13.40 -12.59 -6.34
C ILE A 210 13.56 -14.02 -5.81
N THR A 211 12.84 -14.34 -4.74
CA THR A 211 12.90 -15.66 -4.09
C THR A 211 12.34 -16.76 -4.99
N GLU A 212 11.14 -16.56 -5.54
CA GLU A 212 10.49 -17.56 -6.40
C GLU A 212 11.26 -17.79 -7.69
N ARG A 213 11.78 -16.73 -8.32
CA ARG A 213 12.64 -16.87 -9.50
C ARG A 213 13.86 -17.73 -9.20
N TYR A 214 14.55 -17.48 -8.08
CA TYR A 214 15.72 -18.26 -7.71
C TYR A 214 15.38 -19.73 -7.41
N LYS A 215 14.24 -20.00 -6.78
CA LYS A 215 13.74 -21.37 -6.57
C LYS A 215 13.50 -22.11 -7.88
N ILE A 216 12.86 -21.47 -8.86
CA ILE A 216 12.63 -22.05 -10.19
C ILE A 216 13.97 -22.40 -10.85
N GLN A 217 14.94 -21.48 -10.79
CA GLN A 217 16.28 -21.67 -11.33
C GLN A 217 17.02 -22.84 -10.66
N LYS A 218 16.93 -22.98 -9.33
CA LYS A 218 17.46 -24.14 -8.60
C LYS A 218 16.76 -25.44 -8.97
N LYS A 219 15.43 -25.44 -9.10
CA LYS A 219 14.65 -26.65 -9.43
C LYS A 219 15.06 -27.24 -10.79
N ILE A 220 15.42 -26.40 -11.75
CA ILE A 220 15.96 -26.87 -13.04
C ILE A 220 17.26 -27.65 -12.81
N ILE A 221 18.19 -27.10 -12.04
CA ILE A 221 19.45 -27.79 -11.71
C ILE A 221 19.20 -29.09 -10.95
N GLU A 222 18.31 -29.07 -9.96
CA GLU A 222 17.94 -30.27 -9.18
C GLU A 222 17.36 -31.38 -10.08
N LEU A 223 16.57 -31.02 -11.09
CA LEU A 223 16.06 -31.99 -12.07
C LEU A 223 17.17 -32.62 -12.91
N PHE A 224 18.12 -31.84 -13.41
CA PHE A 224 19.22 -32.38 -14.24
C PHE A 224 20.27 -33.16 -13.42
N ASN A 225 20.38 -32.89 -12.12
CA ASN A 225 21.27 -33.59 -11.20
C ASN A 225 20.58 -34.75 -10.46
N ASP A 226 19.30 -35.03 -10.74
CA ASP A 226 18.65 -36.24 -10.24
C ASP A 226 19.24 -37.46 -10.96
N PRO A 227 19.70 -38.50 -10.23
CA PRO A 227 20.31 -39.70 -10.83
C PRO A 227 19.47 -40.35 -11.94
N THR A 228 18.15 -40.19 -11.90
CA THR A 228 17.22 -40.68 -12.92
C THR A 228 17.47 -40.05 -14.30
N TYR A 229 17.99 -38.82 -14.35
CA TYR A 229 18.24 -38.05 -15.58
C TYR A 229 19.72 -37.79 -15.85
N THR A 230 20.57 -37.91 -14.82
CA THR A 230 22.01 -37.62 -14.87
C THR A 230 22.82 -38.68 -15.63
N GLU A 231 22.46 -39.97 -15.54
CA GLU A 231 23.17 -41.06 -16.21
C GLU A 231 22.57 -41.32 -17.61
N ILE A 232 23.33 -40.99 -18.66
CA ILE A 232 22.87 -41.10 -20.06
C ILE A 232 23.68 -42.17 -20.80
N GLY A 233 23.34 -43.44 -20.60
CA GLY A 233 24.04 -44.57 -21.23
C GLY A 233 25.29 -45.01 -20.46
N ASP A 234 26.21 -45.70 -21.14
CA ASP A 234 27.39 -46.28 -20.48
C ASP A 234 28.44 -45.20 -20.15
N ASP A 235 28.67 -44.99 -18.85
CA ASP A 235 29.68 -44.10 -18.27
C ASP A 235 29.53 -42.58 -18.58
N ILE A 236 28.39 -42.13 -19.11
CA ILE A 236 28.12 -40.70 -19.37
C ILE A 236 27.27 -40.07 -18.26
N VAL A 237 27.74 -38.96 -17.70
CA VAL A 237 27.12 -38.22 -16.59
C VAL A 237 26.93 -36.76 -16.98
N VAL A 238 25.70 -36.24 -16.85
CA VAL A 238 25.41 -34.81 -17.03
C VAL A 238 25.29 -34.12 -15.68
N ILE A 239 26.08 -33.08 -15.47
CA ILE A 239 26.05 -32.24 -14.27
C ILE A 239 25.58 -30.86 -14.69
N ALA A 240 24.59 -30.34 -13.99
CA ALA A 240 24.11 -28.98 -14.16
C ALA A 240 24.53 -28.12 -12.96
N ASP A 241 25.01 -26.92 -13.23
CA ASP A 241 25.39 -25.93 -12.22
C ASP A 241 24.69 -24.59 -12.47
N LEU A 242 24.34 -23.90 -11.40
CA LEU A 242 23.83 -22.53 -11.46
C LEU A 242 24.98 -21.55 -11.23
N THR A 243 25.41 -20.86 -12.29
CA THR A 243 26.46 -19.86 -12.23
C THR A 243 25.88 -18.44 -12.22
N PHE A 244 26.71 -17.49 -11.80
CA PHE A 244 26.36 -16.07 -11.76
C PHE A 244 27.36 -15.28 -12.61
N ASP A 245 26.85 -14.51 -13.56
CA ASP A 245 27.64 -13.68 -14.45
C ASP A 245 28.09 -12.40 -13.70
N GLU A 246 29.16 -12.56 -12.91
CA GLU A 246 29.74 -11.48 -12.11
C GLU A 246 30.20 -10.31 -12.98
N ASP A 247 30.76 -10.58 -14.16
CA ASP A 247 31.26 -9.54 -15.05
C ASP A 247 30.10 -8.69 -15.59
N LYS A 248 29.02 -9.31 -16.05
CA LYS A 248 27.82 -8.60 -16.49
C LYS A 248 27.17 -7.85 -15.34
N PHE A 249 27.14 -8.43 -14.14
CA PHE A 249 26.60 -7.74 -12.95
C PHE A 249 27.44 -6.51 -12.59
N ASN A 250 28.76 -6.67 -12.51
CA ASN A 250 29.69 -5.60 -12.17
C ASN A 250 29.67 -4.49 -13.24
N ASN A 251 29.61 -4.85 -14.52
CA ASN A 251 29.57 -3.88 -15.61
C ASN A 251 28.25 -3.12 -15.67
N ASN A 252 27.12 -3.80 -15.49
CA ASN A 252 25.81 -3.18 -15.58
C ASN A 252 25.39 -2.51 -14.27
N PHE A 253 25.22 -3.29 -13.20
CA PHE A 253 24.69 -2.77 -11.93
C PHE A 253 25.69 -1.86 -11.22
N LEU A 254 26.95 -2.28 -11.06
CA LEU A 254 27.96 -1.39 -10.44
C LEU A 254 28.35 -0.23 -11.37
N GLY A 255 28.10 -0.37 -12.68
CA GLY A 255 28.19 0.70 -13.66
C GLY A 255 27.25 1.88 -13.38
N CYS A 256 26.17 1.68 -12.63
CA CYS A 256 25.24 2.76 -12.25
C CYS A 256 25.87 3.77 -11.26
N PHE A 257 26.88 3.35 -10.50
CA PHE A 257 27.44 4.12 -9.38
C PHE A 257 28.77 4.77 -9.74
N ASP A 258 29.05 5.91 -9.10
CA ASP A 258 30.39 6.47 -9.12
C ASP A 258 31.33 5.60 -8.29
N ARG A 259 32.15 4.80 -8.98
CA ARG A 259 33.10 3.84 -8.40
C ARG A 259 34.34 4.52 -7.78
N ARG A 260 34.46 5.85 -7.83
CA ARG A 260 35.44 6.59 -7.01
C ARG A 260 35.11 6.53 -5.52
N TYR A 261 33.86 6.19 -5.19
CA TYR A 261 33.39 5.99 -3.82
C TYR A 261 33.17 4.51 -3.55
N ASP A 262 33.50 4.06 -2.33
CA ASP A 262 33.39 2.66 -1.93
C ASP A 262 31.96 2.13 -2.05
N ILE A 263 31.81 1.05 -2.80
CA ILE A 263 30.52 0.39 -3.06
C ILE A 263 30.02 -0.42 -1.86
N SER A 264 30.87 -0.69 -0.86
CA SER A 264 30.50 -1.37 0.40
C SER A 264 29.33 -0.70 1.12
N ARG A 265 29.08 0.59 0.85
CA ARG A 265 27.88 1.32 1.31
C ARG A 265 26.56 0.68 0.90
N LEU A 266 26.56 -0.14 -0.17
CA LEU A 266 25.40 -0.90 -0.63
C LEU A 266 25.23 -2.25 0.09
N GLY A 267 26.22 -2.69 0.86
CA GLY A 267 26.17 -3.90 1.68
C GLY A 267 27.52 -4.58 1.85
N ASN A 268 27.58 -5.55 2.78
CA ASN A 268 28.81 -6.30 3.08
C ASN A 268 29.09 -7.43 2.07
N PHE A 269 28.38 -7.45 0.96
CA PHE A 269 28.50 -8.42 -0.13
C PHE A 269 29.42 -7.94 -1.24
N PHE A 270 30.13 -6.83 -1.03
CA PHE A 270 31.11 -6.29 -1.98
C PHE A 270 32.51 -6.41 -1.41
N ARG A 271 33.44 -6.91 -2.24
CA ARG A 271 34.88 -6.99 -1.95
C ARG A 271 35.64 -6.39 -3.13
N ASN A 272 36.55 -5.46 -2.87
CA ASN A 272 37.35 -4.80 -3.90
C ASN A 272 36.51 -4.21 -5.06
N ASN A 273 35.37 -3.59 -4.76
CA ASN A 273 34.43 -3.04 -5.75
C ASN A 273 33.82 -4.07 -6.74
N SER A 274 33.77 -5.33 -6.33
CA SER A 274 33.06 -6.41 -7.03
C SER A 274 32.12 -7.14 -6.08
N ILE A 275 31.07 -7.74 -6.60
CA ILE A 275 30.18 -8.58 -5.80
C ILE A 275 30.90 -9.85 -5.34
N ALA A 276 30.71 -10.23 -4.08
CA ALA A 276 31.12 -11.51 -3.52
C ALA A 276 29.88 -12.41 -3.46
N TRP A 277 29.61 -13.09 -4.57
CA TRP A 277 28.42 -13.91 -4.72
C TRP A 277 28.64 -15.36 -4.25
N SER A 278 27.58 -15.98 -3.76
CA SER A 278 27.52 -17.42 -3.51
C SER A 278 26.09 -17.88 -3.71
N SER A 279 25.90 -19.05 -4.33
CA SER A 279 24.58 -19.60 -4.66
C SER A 279 23.63 -19.57 -3.47
N ASP A 280 24.02 -20.16 -2.34
CA ASP A 280 23.15 -20.24 -1.14
C ASP A 280 22.74 -18.91 -0.52
N LYS A 281 23.44 -17.82 -0.88
CA LYS A 281 23.12 -16.47 -0.42
C LYS A 281 22.53 -15.57 -1.50
N HIS A 282 22.27 -16.07 -2.72
CA HIS A 282 21.80 -15.24 -3.82
C HIS A 282 20.59 -14.38 -3.43
N VAL A 283 19.55 -15.01 -2.85
CA VAL A 283 18.33 -14.30 -2.43
C VAL A 283 18.63 -13.28 -1.34
N GLU A 284 19.48 -13.61 -0.36
CA GLU A 284 19.90 -12.68 0.71
C GLU A 284 20.63 -11.46 0.13
N ILE A 285 21.59 -11.69 -0.76
CA ILE A 285 22.43 -10.67 -1.37
C ILE A 285 21.58 -9.68 -2.17
N ILE A 286 20.80 -10.18 -3.13
CA ILE A 286 20.02 -9.33 -4.03
C ILE A 286 18.94 -8.57 -3.26
N ASN A 287 18.25 -9.23 -2.32
CA ASN A 287 17.27 -8.55 -1.47
C ASN A 287 17.93 -7.48 -0.60
N SER A 288 19.08 -7.77 0.00
CA SER A 288 19.76 -6.79 0.87
C SER A 288 20.19 -5.55 0.10
N ILE A 289 20.75 -5.73 -1.11
CA ILE A 289 21.11 -4.62 -2.00
C ILE A 289 19.86 -3.84 -2.38
N PHE A 290 18.78 -4.51 -2.81
CA PHE A 290 17.50 -3.86 -3.15
C PHE A 290 16.97 -3.02 -1.99
N HIS A 291 16.89 -3.59 -0.79
CA HIS A 291 16.44 -2.89 0.42
C HIS A 291 17.34 -1.70 0.75
N LYS A 292 18.65 -1.83 0.54
CA LYS A 292 19.60 -0.74 0.78
C LYS A 292 19.40 0.40 -0.21
N LEU A 293 19.19 0.11 -1.49
CA LEU A 293 18.90 1.12 -2.52
C LEU A 293 17.65 1.93 -2.17
N ILE A 294 16.55 1.26 -1.84
CA ILE A 294 15.27 1.93 -1.64
C ILE A 294 15.16 2.69 -0.30
N LYS A 295 15.95 2.31 0.72
CA LYS A 295 15.99 2.99 2.03
C LYS A 295 16.99 4.15 2.07
N THR A 296 17.99 4.14 1.20
CA THR A 296 19.02 5.18 1.18
C THR A 296 18.51 6.36 0.36
N PRO A 297 18.61 7.60 0.88
CA PRO A 297 18.27 8.79 0.09
C PRO A 297 19.05 8.80 -1.22
N GLU A 298 18.41 9.13 -2.34
CA GLU A 298 19.00 9.05 -3.68
C GLU A 298 20.30 9.87 -3.79
N ALA A 299 20.36 11.03 -3.14
CA ALA A 299 21.57 11.86 -3.08
C ALA A 299 22.78 11.15 -2.42
N ALA A 300 22.53 10.21 -1.51
CA ALA A 300 23.57 9.44 -0.82
C ALA A 300 24.00 8.17 -1.58
N LEU A 301 23.29 7.80 -2.66
CA LEU A 301 23.64 6.64 -3.50
C LEU A 301 24.81 6.95 -4.45
N ILE A 302 25.01 8.23 -4.80
CA ILE A 302 26.10 8.71 -5.67
C ILE A 302 26.09 7.98 -7.02
N PHE A 303 25.03 8.23 -7.79
CA PHE A 303 24.87 7.70 -9.14
C PHE A 303 25.76 8.42 -10.15
N ARG A 304 26.15 7.73 -11.23
CA ARG A 304 26.75 8.38 -12.40
C ARG A 304 25.73 9.27 -13.10
N SER A 305 26.23 10.24 -13.88
CA SER A 305 25.38 11.08 -14.71
C SER A 305 24.47 10.24 -15.60
N GLY A 306 23.17 10.58 -15.62
CA GLY A 306 22.14 9.86 -16.39
C GLY A 306 21.59 8.60 -15.71
N GLN A 307 22.06 8.23 -14.52
CA GLN A 307 21.53 7.10 -13.75
C GLN A 307 20.62 7.61 -12.62
N THR A 308 19.57 6.85 -12.34
CA THR A 308 18.57 7.12 -11.31
C THR A 308 18.36 5.90 -10.42
N LEU A 309 17.74 6.08 -9.25
CA LEU A 309 17.34 4.96 -8.38
C LEU A 309 16.50 3.92 -9.14
N GLN A 310 15.56 4.38 -9.97
CA GLN A 310 14.74 3.49 -10.78
C GLN A 310 15.59 2.62 -11.71
N SER A 311 16.48 3.23 -12.50
CA SER A 311 17.34 2.48 -13.42
C SER A 311 18.26 1.50 -12.70
N ALA A 312 18.80 1.87 -11.53
CA ALA A 312 19.66 0.99 -10.75
C ALA A 312 18.89 -0.22 -10.19
N VAL A 313 17.65 -0.02 -9.74
CA VAL A 313 16.77 -1.13 -9.30
C VAL A 313 16.41 -2.03 -10.48
N GLU A 314 16.03 -1.47 -11.62
CA GLU A 314 15.71 -2.26 -12.82
C GLU A 314 16.91 -3.10 -13.27
N ILE A 315 18.12 -2.52 -13.25
CA ILE A 315 19.35 -3.22 -13.60
C ILE A 315 19.70 -4.29 -12.56
N LEU A 316 19.53 -4.02 -11.26
CA LEU A 316 19.74 -5.02 -10.19
C LEU A 316 18.90 -6.28 -10.41
N LEU A 317 17.65 -6.12 -10.87
CA LEU A 317 16.67 -7.20 -11.00
C LEU A 317 16.75 -7.96 -12.34
N ARG A 318 17.70 -7.63 -13.22
CA ARG A 318 17.93 -8.36 -14.47
C ARG A 318 18.42 -9.79 -14.22
N ASP A 319 18.44 -10.60 -15.28
CA ASP A 319 19.04 -11.93 -15.19
C ASP A 319 20.57 -11.87 -15.23
N TYR A 320 21.15 -12.44 -14.18
CA TYR A 320 22.58 -12.67 -14.02
C TYR A 320 22.87 -14.13 -13.67
N LEU A 321 21.84 -14.98 -13.60
CA LEU A 321 22.03 -16.42 -13.39
C LEU A 321 22.07 -17.12 -14.74
N SER A 322 22.83 -18.20 -14.81
CA SER A 322 22.93 -19.04 -16.00
C SER A 322 23.06 -20.49 -15.58
N HIS A 323 22.45 -21.39 -16.35
CA HIS A 323 22.64 -22.83 -16.19
C HIS A 323 23.82 -23.26 -17.06
N GLU A 324 24.84 -23.82 -16.44
CA GLU A 324 25.96 -24.47 -17.12
C GLU A 324 25.79 -25.99 -17.04
N PHE A 325 26.08 -26.68 -18.13
CA PHE A 325 25.97 -28.14 -18.21
C PHE A 325 27.33 -28.74 -18.57
N THR A 326 27.84 -29.60 -17.70
CA THR A 326 29.06 -30.35 -17.94
C THR A 326 28.69 -31.80 -18.23
N VAL A 327 29.22 -32.36 -19.32
CA VAL A 327 29.05 -33.79 -19.64
C VAL A 327 30.37 -34.50 -19.42
N LYS A 328 30.35 -35.56 -18.62
CA LYS A 328 31.52 -36.39 -18.33
C LYS A 328 31.34 -37.77 -18.95
N GLN A 329 32.41 -38.37 -19.48
CA GLN A 329 32.46 -39.78 -19.89
C GLN A 329 33.63 -40.48 -19.19
N GLY A 330 33.37 -41.56 -18.45
CA GLY A 330 34.43 -42.27 -17.70
C GLY A 330 35.15 -41.39 -16.67
N GLY A 331 34.50 -40.30 -16.22
CA GLY A 331 35.06 -39.30 -15.31
C GLY A 331 35.77 -38.11 -15.97
N GLU A 332 35.96 -38.11 -17.30
CA GLU A 332 36.58 -37.00 -18.04
C GLU A 332 35.54 -36.06 -18.64
N ASP A 333 35.76 -34.74 -18.56
CA ASP A 333 34.86 -33.74 -19.16
C ASP A 333 34.97 -33.78 -20.69
N ILE A 334 33.89 -34.17 -21.37
CA ILE A 334 33.83 -34.26 -22.85
C ILE A 334 33.05 -33.09 -23.46
N PHE A 335 32.27 -32.37 -22.67
CA PHE A 335 31.56 -31.16 -23.08
C PHE A 335 31.36 -30.22 -21.89
N ARG A 336 31.45 -28.91 -22.14
CA ARG A 336 31.19 -27.84 -21.18
C ARG A 336 30.51 -26.66 -21.86
#